data_AF-A0A7M3MIZ2-F1
#
_entry.id   AF-A0A7M3MIZ2-F1
#
_cell.length_a   1.000
_cell.length_b   1.000
_cell.length_c   1.000
_cell.angle_alpha   90.00
_cell.angle_beta   90.00
_cell.angle_gamma   90.00
#
_symmetry.space_group_name_H-M   'P 1'
#
loop_
_entity.id
_entity.type
_entity.pdbx_description
1 polymer ?
#
loop_
_entity_poly.entity_id
_entity_poly.type
_entity_poly.pdbx_seq_one_letter_code
_entity_poly.pdbx_strand_id
1 'polypeptide(L)'
;MNIEWTIAKKRGNFRPVLRYAITLTDYEKSLGMPAVRIESTIPKPPDAGLTYCWPGQNERADWTSAEFHLLMTPPHTDGTLSKSLKLPWREDNDYPEVEESFRSLRDAFERALSQASASRPMDETGSLAISGGAKADIAPAFAAERILQVVKAS
;
A
#
# COMPACT_ATOMS: atom_id res chain seq x y z
N MET A 1 2.44 10.95 -2.82
CA MET A 1 1.07 10.45 -2.76
C MET A 1 0.17 11.65 -2.96
N ASN A 2 -0.72 11.60 -3.93
CA ASN A 2 -1.76 12.60 -4.12
C ASN A 2 -3.11 12.03 -3.66
N ILE A 3 -3.89 12.82 -2.92
CA ILE A 3 -5.24 12.45 -2.49
C ILE A 3 -6.20 13.51 -3.04
N GLU A 4 -7.14 13.07 -3.86
CA GLU A 4 -8.20 13.91 -4.40
C GLU A 4 -9.54 13.39 -3.89
N TRP A 5 -10.43 14.29 -3.46
CA TRP A 5 -11.73 13.89 -2.96
C TRP A 5 -12.82 14.92 -3.25
N THR A 6 -14.05 14.43 -3.29
CA THR A 6 -15.27 15.23 -3.44
C THR A 6 -16.38 14.65 -2.56
N ILE A 7 -17.18 15.53 -1.96
CA ILE A 7 -18.42 15.15 -1.27
C ILE A 7 -19.58 15.70 -2.09
N ALA A 8 -20.49 14.81 -2.50
CA ALA A 8 -21.69 15.17 -3.24
C ALA A 8 -22.95 14.70 -2.52
N LYS A 9 -23.96 15.56 -2.44
CA LYS A 9 -25.26 15.27 -1.84
C LYS A 9 -26.37 15.76 -2.75
N LYS A 10 -27.40 14.93 -2.97
CA LYS A 10 -28.63 15.35 -3.66
C LYS A 10 -29.56 16.06 -2.67
N ARG A 11 -30.38 17.00 -3.16
CA ARG A 11 -31.37 17.71 -2.34
C ARG A 11 -32.32 16.74 -1.63
N GLY A 12 -32.65 17.02 -0.37
CA GLY A 12 -33.61 16.26 0.43
C GLY A 12 -32.93 15.30 1.41
N ASN A 13 -33.51 14.12 1.58
CA ASN A 13 -33.11 13.13 2.58
C ASN A 13 -31.94 12.24 2.13
N PHE A 14 -31.30 12.52 0.99
CA PHE A 14 -30.21 11.69 0.49
C PHE A 14 -28.94 11.89 1.33
N ARG A 15 -28.26 10.78 1.61
CA ARG A 15 -26.95 10.79 2.27
C ARG A 15 -25.89 11.37 1.33
N PRO A 16 -24.96 12.18 1.84
CA PRO A 16 -23.78 12.56 1.10
C PRO A 16 -22.91 11.35 0.78
N VAL A 17 -22.22 11.44 -0.36
CA VAL A 17 -21.27 10.43 -0.81
C VAL A 17 -19.92 11.08 -0.96
N LEU A 18 -18.95 10.61 -0.19
CA LEU A 18 -17.53 10.91 -0.36
C LEU A 18 -16.99 10.00 -1.46
N ARG A 19 -16.36 10.59 -2.47
CA ARG A 19 -15.57 9.89 -3.49
C ARG A 19 -14.14 10.38 -3.38
N TYR A 20 -13.21 9.46 -3.36
CA TYR A 20 -11.80 9.82 -3.31
C TYR A 20 -10.96 8.89 -4.15
N ALA A 21 -9.84 9.43 -4.63
CA ALA A 21 -8.80 8.74 -5.36
C ALA A 21 -7.45 9.04 -4.72
N ILE A 22 -6.60 8.02 -4.63
CA ILE A 22 -5.23 8.13 -4.15
C ILE A 22 -4.29 7.60 -5.23
N THR A 23 -3.27 8.37 -5.54
CA THR A 23 -2.27 8.06 -6.58
C THR A 23 -0.87 8.15 -5.98
N LEU A 24 -0.05 7.13 -6.22
CA LEU A 24 1.37 7.12 -5.87
C LEU A 24 2.21 7.60 -7.05
N THR A 25 3.33 8.26 -6.75
CA THR A 25 4.34 8.58 -7.77
C THR A 25 5.14 7.33 -8.14
N ASP A 26 5.83 7.36 -9.28
CA ASP A 26 6.70 6.25 -9.68
C ASP A 26 7.81 5.98 -8.66
N TYR A 27 8.35 7.04 -8.03
CA TYR A 27 9.31 6.91 -6.95
C TYR A 27 8.72 6.13 -5.77
N GLU A 28 7.51 6.49 -5.32
CA GLU A 28 6.84 5.81 -4.21
C GLU A 28 6.54 4.35 -4.50
N LYS A 29 6.17 4.03 -5.74
CA LYS A 29 5.94 2.65 -6.19
C LYS A 29 7.24 1.85 -6.19
N SER A 30 8.34 2.47 -6.63
CA SER A 30 9.65 1.80 -6.74
C SER A 30 10.21 1.31 -5.40
N LEU A 31 9.77 1.92 -4.29
CA LEU A 31 10.18 1.53 -2.94
C LEU A 31 9.49 0.25 -2.41
N GLY A 32 8.55 -0.34 -3.17
CA GLY A 32 7.96 -1.64 -2.82
C GLY A 32 7.16 -1.66 -1.51
N MET A 33 6.64 -0.50 -1.06
CA MET A 33 5.99 -0.39 0.24
C MET A 33 4.65 -1.16 0.29
N PRO A 34 4.29 -1.75 1.46
CA PRO A 34 2.94 -2.26 1.67
C PRO A 34 1.92 -1.11 1.71
N ALA A 35 0.65 -1.42 1.45
CA ALA A 35 -0.42 -0.44 1.63
C ALA A 35 -0.53 0.00 3.09
N VAL A 36 -0.40 1.29 3.34
CA VAL A 36 -0.58 1.91 4.67
C VAL A 36 -2.06 2.00 4.97
N ARG A 37 -2.44 1.70 6.21
CA ARG A 37 -3.84 1.67 6.67
C ARG A 37 -3.95 2.46 7.97
N ILE A 38 -5.05 3.22 8.09
CA ILE A 38 -5.44 3.87 9.34
C ILE A 38 -6.92 3.64 9.61
N GLU A 39 -7.29 3.67 10.88
CA GLU A 39 -8.66 3.94 11.27
C GLU A 39 -8.91 5.45 11.16
N SER A 40 -9.96 5.82 10.44
CA SER A 40 -10.34 7.23 10.27
C SER A 40 -11.26 7.68 11.40
N THR A 41 -11.52 8.98 11.45
CA THR A 41 -12.60 9.56 12.27
C THR A 41 -13.90 9.73 11.46
N ILE A 42 -13.94 9.22 10.22
CA ILE A 42 -15.13 9.28 9.35
C ILE A 42 -16.13 8.21 9.79
N PRO A 43 -17.29 8.59 10.35
CA PRO A 43 -18.23 7.64 10.91
C PRO A 43 -18.96 6.86 9.81
N LYS A 44 -19.21 5.57 10.07
CA LYS A 44 -20.07 4.74 9.23
C LYS A 44 -21.54 4.99 9.61
N PRO A 45 -22.40 5.45 8.70
CA PRO A 45 -23.81 5.57 9.00
C PRO A 45 -24.44 4.18 9.22
N PRO A 46 -25.45 4.05 10.12
CA PRO A 46 -26.24 2.83 10.25
C PRO A 46 -26.88 2.48 8.91
N ASP A 47 -26.98 1.18 8.63
CA ASP A 47 -27.50 0.68 7.36
C ASP A 47 -26.83 1.37 6.16
N ALA A 48 -25.51 1.25 6.04
CA ALA A 48 -24.73 1.86 4.97
C ALA A 48 -25.20 1.46 3.54
N GLY A 49 -26.09 0.47 3.41
CA GLY A 49 -26.81 0.16 2.16
C GLY A 49 -27.82 1.25 1.74
N LEU A 50 -28.45 1.95 2.69
CA LEU A 50 -29.43 3.01 2.41
C LEU A 50 -28.73 4.26 1.85
N THR A 51 -29.36 4.87 0.84
CA THR A 51 -28.86 6.09 0.17
C THR A 51 -29.51 7.36 0.72
N TYR A 52 -30.40 7.23 1.69
CA TYR A 52 -31.17 8.30 2.31
C TYR A 52 -31.34 8.04 3.81
N CYS A 53 -31.75 9.08 4.53
CA CYS A 53 -32.12 9.03 5.94
C CYS A 53 -33.26 10.02 6.20
N TRP A 54 -34.42 9.51 6.62
CA TRP A 54 -35.58 10.34 6.98
C TRP A 54 -35.39 10.99 8.36
N PRO A 55 -36.08 12.11 8.65
CA PRO A 55 -36.05 12.73 9.97
C PRO A 55 -36.45 11.73 11.08
N GLY A 56 -35.73 11.74 12.20
CA GLY A 56 -36.02 10.88 13.36
C GLY A 56 -35.57 9.42 13.21
N GLN A 57 -34.75 9.10 12.20
CA GLN A 57 -34.22 7.75 11.99
C GLN A 57 -32.69 7.75 11.92
N ASN A 58 -32.06 6.62 12.29
CA ASN A 58 -30.61 6.40 12.15
C ASN A 58 -29.80 7.61 12.63
N GLU A 59 -28.92 8.15 11.78
CA GLU A 59 -28.07 9.29 12.10
C GLU A 59 -28.81 10.61 12.35
N ARG A 60 -30.13 10.67 12.07
CA ARG A 60 -31.01 11.82 12.32
C ARG A 60 -31.93 11.62 13.52
N ALA A 61 -31.68 10.59 14.32
CA ALA A 61 -32.24 10.41 15.66
C ALA A 61 -31.15 10.75 16.71
N ASP A 62 -31.26 10.21 17.92
CA ASP A 62 -30.21 10.32 18.94
C ASP A 62 -29.13 9.26 18.67
N TRP A 63 -28.25 9.53 17.70
CA TRP A 63 -27.26 8.57 17.21
C TRP A 63 -25.84 8.95 17.59
N THR A 64 -25.10 7.95 18.07
CA THR A 64 -23.65 8.00 18.26
C THR A 64 -22.99 6.95 17.37
N SER A 65 -21.92 7.33 16.68
CA SER A 65 -21.19 6.42 15.79
C SER A 65 -20.43 5.36 16.59
N ALA A 66 -20.71 4.08 16.31
CA ALA A 66 -20.01 2.95 16.91
C ALA A 66 -18.83 2.44 16.04
N GLU A 67 -18.83 2.79 14.74
CA GLU A 67 -17.82 2.33 13.80
C GLU A 67 -17.36 3.46 12.89
N PHE A 68 -16.08 3.39 12.49
CA PHE A 68 -15.45 4.33 11.58
C PHE A 68 -14.90 3.61 10.35
N HIS A 69 -14.77 4.35 9.25
CA HIS A 69 -14.20 3.81 8.02
C HIS A 69 -12.70 3.56 8.16
N LEU A 70 -12.21 2.49 7.52
CA LEU A 70 -10.78 2.28 7.32
C LEU A 70 -10.35 2.98 6.03
N LEU A 71 -9.28 3.78 6.10
CA LEU A 71 -8.64 4.36 4.93
C LEU A 71 -7.33 3.65 4.66
N MET A 72 -6.98 3.52 3.38
CA MET A 72 -5.75 2.89 2.98
C MET A 72 -5.18 3.52 1.72
N THR A 73 -3.86 3.48 1.58
CA THR A 73 -3.19 3.78 0.31
C THR A 73 -3.33 2.61 -0.67
N PRO A 74 -3.16 2.82 -1.98
CA PRO A 74 -3.01 1.71 -2.92
C PRO A 74 -1.77 0.86 -2.60
N PRO A 75 -1.77 -0.43 -3.01
CA PRO A 75 -0.53 -1.21 -3.05
C PRO A 75 0.42 -0.63 -4.10
N HIS A 76 1.74 -0.82 -3.90
CA HIS A 76 2.76 -0.33 -4.84
C HIS A 76 2.64 -0.95 -6.25
N THR A 77 2.07 -2.15 -6.36
CA THR A 77 1.85 -2.86 -7.63
C THR A 77 0.90 -2.09 -8.55
N ASP A 78 -0.17 -1.52 -7.98
CA ASP A 78 -1.22 -0.84 -8.75
C ASP A 78 -0.96 0.67 -8.80
N GLY A 79 -0.49 1.25 -7.68
CA GLY A 79 -0.18 2.67 -7.55
C GLY A 79 -1.40 3.60 -7.53
N THR A 80 -2.62 3.08 -7.69
CA THR A 80 -3.86 3.86 -7.70
C THR A 80 -4.99 3.15 -6.93
N LEU A 81 -5.82 3.93 -6.25
CA LEU A 81 -7.00 3.44 -5.51
C LEU A 81 -8.13 4.45 -5.63
N SER A 82 -9.32 3.98 -6.01
CA SER A 82 -10.54 4.79 -6.00
C SER A 82 -11.61 4.13 -5.14
N LYS A 83 -12.27 4.91 -4.28
CA LYS A 83 -13.29 4.43 -3.34
C LYS A 83 -14.43 5.43 -3.20
N SER A 84 -15.57 4.91 -2.73
CA SER A 84 -16.76 5.70 -2.41
C SER A 84 -17.29 5.29 -1.05
N LEU A 85 -17.48 6.26 -0.16
CA LEU A 85 -18.03 6.08 1.18
C LEU A 85 -19.32 6.89 1.31
N LYS A 86 -20.29 6.37 2.05
CA LYS A 86 -21.47 7.14 2.42
C LYS A 86 -21.21 7.81 3.75
N LEU A 87 -21.51 9.10 3.82
CA LEU A 87 -21.41 9.88 5.05
C LEU A 87 -22.79 9.91 5.73
N PRO A 88 -22.84 10.09 7.06
CA PRO A 88 -24.10 10.38 7.73
C PRO A 88 -24.71 11.66 7.17
N TRP A 89 -26.04 11.69 7.07
CA TRP A 89 -26.75 12.93 6.77
C TRP A 89 -26.53 13.94 7.92
N ARG A 90 -26.11 15.16 7.57
CA ARG A 90 -26.08 16.33 8.47
C ARG A 90 -26.84 17.51 7.86
N GLU A 91 -27.28 18.42 8.73
CA GLU A 91 -28.04 19.61 8.34
C GLU A 91 -27.13 20.67 7.72
N ASP A 92 -25.99 20.94 8.35
CA ASP A 92 -24.95 21.88 7.91
C ASP A 92 -24.16 21.40 6.68
N ASN A 93 -24.15 20.09 6.41
CA ASN A 93 -23.30 19.44 5.39
C ASN A 93 -21.81 19.65 5.61
N ASP A 94 -21.39 19.80 6.86
CA ASP A 94 -19.97 19.92 7.20
C ASP A 94 -19.38 18.57 7.61
N TYR A 95 -18.17 18.28 7.13
CA TYR A 95 -17.47 17.00 7.33
C TYR A 95 -15.97 17.21 7.54
N PRO A 96 -15.54 17.96 8.57
CA PRO A 96 -14.12 18.25 8.82
C PRO A 96 -13.29 16.98 9.03
N GLU A 97 -13.91 15.93 9.57
CA GLU A 97 -13.27 14.65 9.83
C GLU A 97 -12.71 13.98 8.57
N VAL A 98 -13.26 14.31 7.38
CA VAL A 98 -12.80 13.76 6.10
C VAL A 98 -11.40 14.24 5.77
N GLU A 99 -11.17 15.56 5.84
CA GLU A 99 -9.86 16.12 5.55
C GLU A 99 -8.85 15.76 6.65
N GLU A 100 -9.25 15.80 7.92
CA GLU A 100 -8.42 15.37 9.05
C GLU A 100 -7.95 13.91 8.90
N SER A 101 -8.86 13.02 8.49
CA SER A 101 -8.53 11.61 8.25
C SER A 101 -7.59 11.43 7.06
N PHE A 102 -7.76 12.20 5.99
CA PHE A 102 -6.81 12.15 4.86
C PHE A 102 -5.43 12.71 5.22
N ARG A 103 -5.35 13.77 6.03
CA ARG A 103 -4.07 14.27 6.58
C ARG A 103 -3.40 13.19 7.43
N SER A 104 -4.16 12.53 8.31
CA SER A 104 -3.65 11.43 9.14
C SER A 104 -3.12 10.26 8.31
N LEU A 105 -3.80 9.89 7.21
CA LEU A 105 -3.35 8.86 6.29
C LEU A 105 -2.05 9.28 5.59
N ARG A 106 -1.96 10.54 5.15
CA ARG A 106 -0.76 11.10 4.53
C ARG A 106 0.41 11.08 5.49
N ASP A 107 0.24 11.54 6.71
CA ASP A 107 1.32 11.58 7.70
C ASP A 107 1.80 10.15 8.03
N ALA A 108 0.89 9.17 8.09
CA ALA A 108 1.25 7.77 8.24
C ALA A 108 2.04 7.22 7.04
N PHE A 109 1.62 7.60 5.82
CA PHE A 109 2.33 7.23 4.59
C PHE A 109 3.72 7.86 4.52
N GLU A 110 3.87 9.14 4.84
CA GLU A 110 5.15 9.85 4.81
C GLU A 110 6.16 9.27 5.81
N ARG A 111 5.69 8.81 6.98
CA ARG A 111 6.54 8.06 7.93
C ARG A 111 7.04 6.74 7.33
N ALA A 112 6.16 5.96 6.70
CA ALA A 112 6.54 4.71 6.04
C ALA A 112 7.49 4.97 4.86
N LEU A 113 7.23 6.02 4.09
CA LEU A 113 8.07 6.47 2.97
C LEU A 113 9.49 6.78 3.44
N SER A 114 9.62 7.57 4.51
CA SER A 114 10.93 7.92 5.08
C SER A 114 11.72 6.68 5.52
N GLN A 115 11.06 5.69 6.12
CA GLN A 115 11.69 4.43 6.52
C GLN A 115 12.15 3.60 5.32
N ALA A 116 11.29 3.45 4.30
CA ALA A 116 11.62 2.69 3.09
C ALA A 116 12.77 3.34 2.31
N SER A 117 12.75 4.67 2.18
CA SER A 117 13.81 5.44 1.51
C SER A 117 15.17 5.34 2.20
N ALA A 118 15.22 5.02 3.50
CA ALA A 118 16.47 4.83 4.22
C ALA A 118 17.17 3.49 3.89
N SER A 119 16.45 2.52 3.33
CA SER A 119 17.00 1.24 2.89
C SER A 119 17.78 1.40 1.59
N ARG A 120 19.11 1.37 1.67
CA ARG A 120 19.97 1.59 0.49
C ARG A 120 19.92 0.39 -0.46
N PRO A 121 19.89 0.61 -1.78
CA PRO A 121 20.06 -0.48 -2.75
C PRO A 121 21.48 -1.08 -2.61
N MET A 122 21.60 -2.37 -2.91
CA MET A 122 22.87 -3.08 -3.01
C MET A 122 22.88 -3.93 -4.28
N ASP A 123 24.05 -4.02 -4.91
CA ASP A 123 24.32 -4.92 -6.02
C ASP A 123 25.70 -5.56 -5.77
N GLU A 124 25.72 -6.87 -5.55
CA GLU A 124 26.92 -7.64 -5.23
C GLU A 124 27.09 -8.77 -6.23
N THR A 125 28.22 -8.78 -6.92
CA THR A 125 28.59 -9.84 -7.86
C THR A 125 29.79 -10.59 -7.31
N GLY A 126 29.69 -11.91 -7.19
CA GLY A 126 30.75 -12.79 -6.70
C GLY A 126 31.05 -13.93 -7.68
N SER A 127 32.29 -14.42 -7.64
CA SER A 127 32.70 -15.63 -8.35
C SER A 127 33.68 -16.40 -7.48
N LEU A 128 33.50 -17.73 -7.38
CA LEU A 128 34.36 -18.62 -6.61
C LEU A 128 34.98 -19.65 -7.55
N ALA A 129 36.31 -19.74 -7.51
CA ALA A 129 37.07 -20.78 -8.20
C ALA A 129 37.55 -21.82 -7.20
N ILE A 130 37.90 -23.01 -7.70
CA ILE A 130 38.60 -24.02 -6.88
C ILE A 130 39.80 -23.38 -6.20
N SER A 131 39.93 -23.64 -4.89
CA SER A 131 41.02 -23.15 -4.07
C SER A 131 42.36 -23.67 -4.58
N GLY A 132 43.44 -22.91 -4.33
CA GLY A 132 44.79 -23.35 -4.71
C GLY A 132 45.17 -24.71 -4.10
N GLY A 133 44.75 -24.98 -2.86
CA GLY A 133 44.98 -26.27 -2.19
C GLY A 133 44.27 -27.42 -2.90
N ALA A 134 42.97 -27.26 -3.18
CA ALA A 134 42.22 -28.29 -3.91
C ALA A 134 42.75 -28.50 -5.33
N LYS A 135 43.24 -27.45 -6.00
CA LYS A 135 43.96 -27.54 -7.28
C LYS A 135 45.22 -28.39 -7.18
N ALA A 136 46.00 -28.20 -6.11
CA ALA A 136 47.23 -28.95 -5.89
C ALA A 136 46.95 -30.43 -5.61
N ASP A 137 45.88 -30.74 -4.86
CA ASP A 137 45.50 -32.12 -4.53
C ASP A 137 45.03 -32.91 -5.77
N ILE A 138 44.31 -32.27 -6.69
CA ILE A 138 43.78 -32.93 -7.89
C ILE A 138 44.72 -32.89 -9.09
N ALA A 139 45.71 -31.99 -9.11
CA ALA A 139 46.65 -31.82 -10.23
C ALA A 139 47.36 -33.12 -10.65
N PRO A 140 47.85 -33.99 -9.74
CA PRO A 140 48.50 -35.25 -10.11
C PRO A 140 47.55 -36.22 -10.81
N ALA A 141 46.33 -36.37 -10.28
CA ALA A 141 45.31 -37.25 -10.85
C ALA A 141 44.88 -36.78 -12.25
N PHE A 142 44.69 -35.47 -12.42
CA PHE A 142 44.32 -34.87 -13.69
C PHE A 142 45.42 -35.02 -14.75
N ALA A 143 46.69 -34.90 -14.35
CA ALA A 143 47.84 -35.11 -15.23
C ALA A 143 47.95 -36.59 -15.69
N ALA A 144 47.77 -37.55 -14.78
CA ALA A 144 47.78 -38.97 -15.10
C ALA A 144 46.66 -39.36 -16.08
N GLU A 145 45.46 -38.81 -15.90
CA GLU A 145 44.33 -39.03 -16.79
C GLU A 145 44.59 -38.51 -18.21
N ARG A 146 45.18 -37.31 -18.35
CA ARG A 146 45.55 -36.76 -19.68
C ARG A 146 46.57 -37.62 -20.40
N ILE A 147 47.58 -38.15 -19.70
CA ILE A 147 48.58 -39.05 -20.29
C ILE A 147 47.90 -40.33 -20.80
N LEU A 148 47.04 -40.94 -19.99
CA LEU A 148 46.29 -42.16 -20.36
C LEU A 148 45.38 -41.93 -21.58
N GLN A 149 44.76 -40.77 -21.71
CA GLN A 149 43.94 -40.43 -22.88
C GLN A 149 44.75 -40.29 -24.17
N VAL A 150 45.94 -39.68 -24.11
CA VAL A 150 46.83 -39.56 -25.29
C VAL A 150 47.31 -40.93 -25.76
N VAL A 151 47.65 -41.82 -24.82
CA VAL A 151 48.11 -43.19 -25.13
C VAL A 151 46.98 -44.04 -25.73
N LYS A 152 45.71 -43.82 -25.34
CA LYS A 152 44.55 -44.55 -25.89
C LYS A 152 44.07 -44.01 -27.25
N ALA A 153 44.39 -42.77 -27.59
CA ALA A 153 44.03 -42.14 -28.86
C ALA A 153 45.12 -42.29 -29.94
N SER A 154 46.24 -42.95 -29.61
CA SER A 154 47.35 -43.32 -30.50
C SER A 154 47.22 -44.78 -30.92
#